data_AF-X7ZWI5-F1
#
_entry.id   AF-X7ZWI5-F1
#
_cell.length_a   1.000
_cell.length_b   1.000
_cell.length_c   1.000
_cell.angle_alpha   90.00
_cell.angle_beta   90.00
_cell.angle_gamma   90.00
#
_symmetry.space_group_name_H-M   'P 1'
#
loop_
_entity.id
_entity.type
_entity.pdbx_description
1 polymer ?
#
loop_
_entity_poly.entity_id
_entity_poly.type
_entity_poly.pdbx_seq_one_letter_code
_entity_poly.pdbx_strand_id
1 'polypeptide(L)' 'MIGDPVNEAARLTELAKLEEGHVLASAVAVSGAIDAEALCWEVGEVVELRGRTAPTQLARPLNLAAPEQVSSEVSS' A
#
# COMPACT_ATOMS: atom_id res chain seq x y z
N MET A 1 -21.10 -6.38 10.71
CA MET A 1 -20.57 -5.82 9.45
C MET A 1 -19.14 -6.32 9.30
N ILE A 2 -18.90 -7.28 8.41
CA ILE A 2 -17.57 -7.72 7.97
C ILE A 2 -17.62 -7.46 6.47
N GLY A 3 -17.06 -6.36 5.95
CA GLY A 3 -17.32 -6.08 4.53
C GLY A 3 -16.59 -4.92 3.87
N ASP A 4 -16.31 -3.82 4.58
CA ASP A 4 -15.66 -2.66 3.93
C ASP A 4 -14.13 -2.67 4.11
N PRO A 5 -13.58 -2.80 5.34
CA PRO A 5 -12.14 -2.66 5.56
C PRO A 5 -11.32 -3.85 5.02
N VAL A 6 -11.81 -5.08 5.22
CA VAL A 6 -11.15 -6.30 4.72
C VAL A 6 -11.16 -6.37 3.19
N ASN A 7 -12.27 -5.94 2.58
CA ASN A 7 -12.39 -5.89 1.13
C ASN A 7 -11.46 -4.81 0.54
N GLU A 8 -11.36 -3.65 1.20
CA GLU A 8 -10.39 -2.61 0.86
C GLU A 8 -8.95 -3.13 0.92
N ALA A 9 -8.56 -3.77 2.02
CA ALA A 9 -7.22 -4.32 2.18
C ALA A 9 -6.88 -5.34 1.09
N ALA A 10 -7.78 -6.28 0.79
CA ALA A 10 -7.56 -7.29 -0.25
C ALA A 10 -7.34 -6.66 -1.64
N ARG A 11 -8.05 -5.57 -1.94
CA ARG A 11 -7.95 -4.88 -3.24
C ARG A 11 -6.71 -4.01 -3.35
N LEU A 12 -6.34 -3.34 -2.26
CA LEU A 12 -5.06 -2.66 -2.17
C LEU A 12 -3.92 -3.66 -2.37
N THR A 13 -4.01 -4.87 -1.83
CA THR A 13 -3.02 -5.94 -2.08
C THR A 13 -2.97 -6.36 -3.56
N GLU A 14 -4.11 -6.49 -4.24
CA GLU A 14 -4.09 -6.81 -5.69
C GLU A 14 -3.47 -5.68 -6.52
N LEU A 15 -3.75 -4.41 -6.19
CA LEU A 15 -3.11 -3.26 -6.84
C LEU A 15 -1.62 -3.18 -6.51
N ALA A 16 -1.23 -3.50 -5.28
CA ALA A 16 0.15 -3.41 -4.83
C ALA A 16 1.07 -4.34 -5.63
N LYS A 17 0.55 -5.48 -6.13
CA LYS A 17 1.32 -6.38 -7.02
C LYS A 17 1.83 -5.72 -8.30
N LEU A 18 1.22 -4.61 -8.72
CA LEU A 18 1.62 -3.86 -9.92
C LEU A 18 2.59 -2.72 -9.60
N GLU A 19 2.81 -2.41 -8.32
CA GLU A 19 3.67 -1.31 -7.88
C GLU A 19 5.09 -1.77 -7.59
N GLU A 20 6.05 -0.89 -7.87
CA GLU A 20 7.44 -1.12 -7.49
C GLU A 20 7.54 -1.19 -5.95
N GLY A 21 7.97 -2.35 -5.43
CA GLY A 21 8.05 -2.60 -4.00
C GLY A 21 6.84 -3.29 -3.36
N HIS A 22 5.79 -3.58 -4.13
CA HIS A 22 4.63 -4.36 -3.69
C HIS A 22 3.88 -3.83 -2.45
N VAL A 23 3.92 -2.52 -2.22
CA VAL A 23 3.28 -1.86 -1.07
C VAL A 23 2.40 -0.72 -1.53
N LEU A 24 1.14 -0.74 -1.09
CA LEU A 24 0.19 0.37 -1.21
C LEU A 24 -0.63 0.50 0.07
N ALA A 25 -0.96 1.74 0.42
CA ALA A 25 -1.91 2.07 1.47
C ALA A 25 -3.01 3.00 0.93
N SER A 26 -4.13 3.12 1.65
CA SER A 26 -5.07 4.21 1.40
C SER A 26 -4.66 5.46 2.18
N ALA A 27 -4.89 6.63 1.61
CA ALA A 27 -4.60 7.91 2.26
C ALA A 27 -5.36 8.07 3.59
N VAL A 28 -6.53 7.43 3.72
CA VAL A 28 -7.28 7.36 4.98
C VAL A 28 -6.51 6.62 6.06
N ALA A 29 -5.88 5.48 5.71
CA ALA A 29 -5.06 4.73 6.65
C ALA A 29 -3.80 5.51 7.06
N VAL A 30 -3.14 6.17 6.10
CA VAL A 30 -1.97 7.02 6.36
C VAL A 30 -2.34 8.20 7.26
N SER A 31 -3.48 8.86 7.01
CA SER A 31 -3.96 9.97 7.84
C SER A 31 -4.35 9.54 9.26
N GLY A 32 -4.65 8.26 9.48
CA GLY A 32 -4.90 7.70 10.80
C GLY A 32 -3.64 7.24 11.54
N ALA A 33 -2.48 7.24 10.87
CA ALA A 33 -1.20 6.90 11.48
C ALA A 33 -0.66 8.04 12.34
N ILE A 34 0.40 7.75 13.11
CA ILE A 34 1.15 8.79 13.83
C ILE A 34 1.84 9.73 12.83
N ASP A 35 2.00 11.01 13.19
CA ASP A 35 2.57 12.03 12.28
C ASP A 35 3.92 11.61 11.66
N ALA A 36 4.80 11.03 12.47
CA ALA A 36 6.10 10.55 12.02
C ALA A 36 5.99 9.49 10.92
N GLU A 37 5.00 8.60 11.04
CA GLU A 37 4.73 7.58 10.02
C GLU A 37 4.05 8.19 8.81
N ALA A 38 3.05 9.06 9.00
CA ALA A 38 2.36 9.71 7.89
C ALA A 38 3.30 10.49 6.95
N LEU A 39 4.38 11.06 7.49
CA LEU A 39 5.44 11.74 6.73
C LEU A 39 6.28 10.79 5.86
N CYS A 40 6.26 9.49 6.11
CA CYS A 40 6.97 8.48 5.32
C CYS A 40 6.19 8.03 4.07
N TRP A 41 5.01 8.59 3.82
CA TRP A 41 4.14 8.21 2.70
C TRP A 41 3.88 9.36 1.75
N GLU A 42 3.93 9.08 0.45
CA GLU A 42 3.50 9.96 -0.62
C GLU A 42 2.08 9.62 -1.04
N VAL A 43 1.17 10.58 -0.90
CA VAL A 43 -0.21 10.43 -1.35
C VAL A 43 -0.28 10.79 -2.84
N GLY A 44 -0.75 9.84 -3.66
CA GLY A 44 -0.73 9.93 -5.12
C GLY A 44 -2.12 9.94 -5.73
N GLU A 45 -2.31 9.07 -6.73
CA GLU A 45 -3.53 9.07 -7.52
C GLU A 45 -4.74 8.54 -6.76
N VAL A 46 -5.90 8.86 -7.32
CA VAL A 46 -7.21 8.46 -6.81
C VAL A 46 -7.78 7.40 -7.72
N VAL A 47 -8.14 6.26 -7.14
CA VAL A 47 -8.70 5.11 -7.88
C VAL A 47 -10.09 4.75 -7.36
N GLU A 48 -10.95 4.31 -8.27
CA GLU A 48 -12.26 3.78 -7.92
C GLU A 48 -12.15 2.28 -7.63
N LEU A 49 -12.25 1.91 -6.35
CA LEU A 49 -12.32 0.51 -5.96
C LEU A 49 -13.76 0.00 -6.14
N ARG A 50 -13.96 -0.97 -7.03
CA ARG A 50 -15.27 -1.53 -7.43
C ARG A 50 -16.22 -1.89 -6.27
N GLY A 51 -17.17 -1.04 -5.90
CA GLY A 51 -18.10 -1.33 -4.78
C GLY A 51 -17.78 -0.57 -3.49
N ARG A 52 -16.83 0.36 -3.54
CA ARG A 52 -16.86 1.55 -2.70
C ARG A 52 -17.70 2.62 -3.38
N THR A 53 -18.43 3.39 -2.58
CA THR A 53 -19.21 4.56 -3.04
C THR A 53 -18.33 5.80 -3.17
N ALA A 54 -17.17 5.81 -2.51
CA ALA A 54 -16.21 6.91 -2.53
C ALA A 54 -14.88 6.46 -3.16
N PRO A 55 -14.25 7.31 -3.97
CA PRO A 55 -12.95 7.01 -4.56
C PRO A 55 -11.87 6.91 -3.46
N THR A 56 -10.88 6.06 -3.68
CA THR A 56 -9.80 5.78 -2.73
C THR A 56 -8.50 6.40 -3.23
N GLN A 57 -7.93 7.32 -2.45
CA GLN A 57 -6.62 7.87 -2.77
C GLN A 57 -5.54 6.91 -2.29
N LEU A 58 -4.63 6.57 -3.20
CA LEU A 58 -3.52 5.67 -2.93
C LEU A 58 -2.35 6.42 -2.31
N ALA A 59 -1.60 5.74 -1.46
CA ALA A 59 -0.37 6.22 -0.87
C ALA A 59 0.74 5.18 -1.02
N ARG A 60 1.94 5.66 -1.35
CA ARG A 60 3.15 4.86 -1.54
C ARG A 60 4.19 5.23 -0.48
N PRO A 61 4.99 4.29 0.02
CA PRO A 61 6.07 4.63 0.93
C PRO A 61 7.17 5.39 0.19
N LEU A 62 7.66 6.49 0.77
CA LEU A 62 8.78 7.28 0.24
C LEU A 62 10.10 6.50 0.28
N ASN A 63 10.22 5.55 1.20
CA ASN A 63 11.36 4.67 1.32
C ASN A 63 10.87 3.22 1.36
N LEU A 64 11.09 2.50 0.27
CA LEU A 64 10.91 1.06 0.28
C LEU A 64 11.99 0.45 1.16
N ALA A 65 11.60 -0.33 2.16
CA ALA A 65 12.55 -1.23 2.80
C ALA A 65 13.14 -2.09 1.69
N ALA A 66 14.42 -1.87 1.37
CA ALA A 66 15.10 -2.72 0.40
C ALA A 66 14.91 -4.17 0.89
N PRO A 67 14.33 -5.06 0.07
CA PRO A 67 14.39 -6.47 0.43
C PRO A 67 15.89 -6.76 0.54
N GLU A 68 16.36 -7.12 1.74
CA GLU A 68 17.69 -7.65 1.94
C GLU A 68 17.91 -8.63 0.80
N GLN A 69 18.79 -8.28 -0.15
CA GLN A 69 19.02 -9.12 -1.30
C GLN A 69 19.62 -10.38 -0.72
N VAL A 70 18.79 -11.41 -0.52
CA VAL A 70 19.27 -12.74 -0.16
C VAL A 70 20.02 -13.19 -1.41
N SER A 71 21.30 -12.83 -1.45
CA SER A 71 22.26 -13.30 -2.43
C SER A 71 22.23 -14.81 -2.27
N SER A 72 21.49 -15.47 -3.17
CA SER A 72 21.49 -16.92 -3.26
C SER A 72 22.83 -17.33 -3.85
N GLU A 73 23.86 -17.24 -3.01
CA GLU A 73 25.16 -17.83 -3.23
C GLU A 73 25.01 -19.30 -2.82
N VAL A 74 24.46 -20.12 -3.72
CA VAL A 74 24.66 -21.56 -3.66
C VAL A 74 25.44 -21.94 -4.90
N SER A 75 26.75 -21.80 -4.75
CA SER A 75 27.75 -22.44 -5.57
C SER A 75 27.67 -23.95 -5.32
N SER A 76 27.37 -24.75 -6.36
CA SER A 76 28.08 -26.00 -6.67
C SER A 76 27.68 -26.58 -8.02
#